data_AF-A0A370N9G2-F1
#
_entry.id   AF-A0A370N9G2-F1
#
_cell.length_a   1.000
_cell.length_b   1.000
_cell.length_c   1.000
_cell.angle_alpha   90.00
_cell.angle_beta   90.00
_cell.angle_gamma   90.00
#
_symmetry.space_group_name_H-M   'P 1'
#
loop_
_entity.id
_entity.type
_entity.pdbx_description
1 polymer ?
#
loop_
_entity_poly.entity_id
_entity_poly.type
_entity_poly.pdbx_seq_one_letter_code
_entity_poly.pdbx_strand_id
1 'polypeptide(L)'
;MPRRRQFLGYLPLALTSGMVAAVVLGSRPARAAAMLGEQEPQALKVGYKADSSKVDPQKYPSHKPSQTCANCQLYQGDERSASGGCVLFGDKDVAAKGWCSAWEQG
;
A
#
# COMPACT_ATOMS: atom_id res chain seq x y z
N MET A 1 17.14 39.23 47.59
CA MET A 1 16.84 38.15 48.56
C MET A 1 15.34 38.13 48.80
N PRO A 2 14.74 37.00 49.17
CA PRO A 2 14.71 35.67 48.55
C PRO A 2 13.20 35.31 48.33
N ARG A 3 12.68 34.11 48.01
CA ARG A 3 13.04 32.72 48.28
C ARG A 3 12.04 31.92 47.41
N ARG A 4 12.55 31.12 46.46
CA ARG A 4 12.66 29.65 46.57
C ARG A 4 11.32 28.91 46.54
N ARG A 5 11.22 28.07 45.51
CA ARG A 5 11.02 26.62 45.62
C ARG A 5 9.99 26.23 46.68
N GLN A 6 8.79 25.95 46.21
CA GLN A 6 7.83 25.24 47.02
C GLN A 6 7.26 24.07 46.22
N PHE A 7 7.90 22.91 46.45
CA PHE A 7 7.38 21.54 46.31
C PHE A 7 7.06 21.10 44.87
N LEU A 8 7.88 20.28 44.19
CA LEU A 8 8.31 18.92 44.56
C LEU A 8 7.21 18.09 45.23
N GLY A 9 6.73 17.07 44.52
CA GLY A 9 5.69 16.15 44.97
C GLY A 9 4.39 16.47 44.24
N TYR A 10 3.79 15.60 43.45
CA TYR A 10 3.60 14.19 43.72
C TYR A 10 3.46 13.41 42.41
N LEU A 11 4.30 12.40 42.26
CA LEU A 11 3.98 11.19 41.52
C LEU A 11 2.76 10.54 42.20
N PRO A 12 1.76 10.10 41.43
CA PRO A 12 1.18 8.81 41.70
C PRO A 12 1.41 7.89 40.50
N LEU A 13 2.21 6.85 40.74
CA LEU A 13 2.06 5.57 40.07
C LEU A 13 0.60 5.11 40.25
N ALA A 14 -0.19 5.23 39.19
CA ALA A 14 -1.51 4.61 39.10
C ALA A 14 -1.45 3.51 38.03
N LEU A 15 -1.20 2.29 38.48
CA LEU A 15 -1.47 1.05 37.77
C LEU A 15 -2.99 0.88 37.71
N THR A 16 -3.62 1.07 36.55
CA THR A 16 -5.01 0.64 36.33
C THR A 16 -5.23 0.07 34.93
N SER A 17 -5.47 -1.23 34.94
CA SER A 17 -6.35 -2.00 34.06
C SER A 17 -6.12 -1.98 32.55
N GLY A 18 -5.64 -3.12 32.06
CA GLY A 18 -5.60 -3.47 30.64
C GLY A 18 -6.97 -3.31 29.98
N MET A 19 -7.00 -2.46 28.95
CA MET A 19 -7.95 -2.62 27.86
C MET A 19 -7.42 -3.75 26.98
N VAL A 20 -8.07 -4.90 27.03
CA VAL A 20 -7.99 -5.87 25.94
C VAL A 20 -8.69 -5.21 24.75
N ALA A 21 -7.91 -4.53 23.90
CA ALA A 21 -8.37 -4.15 22.58
C ALA A 21 -8.62 -5.45 21.81
N ALA A 22 -9.89 -5.87 21.74
CA ALA A 22 -10.30 -6.88 20.80
C ALA A 22 -10.04 -6.32 19.39
N VAL A 23 -8.86 -6.61 18.85
CA VAL A 23 -8.55 -6.39 17.45
C VAL A 23 -9.50 -7.32 16.69
N VAL A 24 -10.62 -6.76 16.25
CA VAL A 24 -11.44 -7.39 15.23
C VAL A 24 -10.56 -7.38 13.98
N LEU A 25 -9.80 -8.46 13.80
CA LEU A 25 -9.28 -8.86 12.50
C LEU A 25 -10.50 -9.10 11.63
N GLY A 26 -11.03 -8.01 11.07
CA GLY A 26 -12.07 -8.04 10.08
C GLY A 26 -11.48 -8.72 8.86
N SER A 27 -11.64 -10.05 8.79
CA SER A 27 -11.52 -10.83 7.57
C SER A 27 -12.58 -10.29 6.62
N ARG A 28 -12.26 -9.19 5.92
CA ARG A 28 -13.07 -8.74 4.80
C ARG A 28 -13.15 -9.96 3.88
N PRO A 29 -14.35 -10.47 3.56
CA PRO A 29 -14.46 -11.54 2.58
C PRO A 29 -13.75 -11.01 1.34
N ALA A 30 -12.69 -11.71 0.92
CA ALA A 30 -12.00 -11.41 -0.32
C ALA A 30 -13.00 -11.68 -1.44
N ARG A 31 -13.83 -10.68 -1.77
CA ARG A 31 -14.49 -10.66 -3.06
C ARG A 31 -13.34 -10.61 -4.05
N ALA A 32 -13.23 -11.65 -4.88
CA ALA A 32 -12.29 -11.65 -5.97
C ALA A 32 -12.61 -10.42 -6.83
N ALA A 33 -11.79 -9.38 -6.71
CA ALA A 33 -11.94 -8.19 -7.52
C ALA A 33 -11.62 -8.56 -8.97
N ALA A 34 -12.30 -7.91 -9.90
CA ALA A 34 -11.99 -8.11 -11.31
C ALA A 34 -10.57 -7.60 -11.58
N MET A 35 -9.77 -8.39 -12.31
CA MET A 35 -8.47 -7.93 -12.77
C MET A 35 -8.64 -6.76 -13.74
N LEU A 36 -7.74 -5.80 -13.68
CA LEU A 36 -7.61 -4.76 -14.69
C LEU A 36 -7.13 -5.37 -16.02
N GLY A 37 -7.95 -5.26 -17.06
CA GLY A 37 -7.53 -5.61 -18.42
C GLY A 37 -6.60 -4.56 -19.02
N GLU A 38 -5.55 -4.98 -19.74
CA GLU A 38 -4.57 -4.07 -20.35
C GLU A 38 -5.18 -3.12 -21.41
N GLN A 39 -6.32 -3.51 -21.98
CA GLN A 39 -7.04 -2.79 -23.02
C GLN A 39 -8.12 -1.84 -22.46
N GLU A 40 -8.31 -1.82 -21.15
CA GLU A 40 -9.26 -0.89 -20.56
C GLU A 40 -8.77 0.56 -20.66
N PRO A 41 -9.67 1.55 -20.82
CA PRO A 41 -9.29 2.95 -20.97
C PRO A 41 -8.38 3.46 -19.84
N GLN A 42 -8.60 3.01 -18.60
CA GLN A 42 -7.76 3.39 -17.46
C GLN A 42 -6.37 2.74 -17.49
N ALA A 43 -6.25 1.50 -18.00
CA ALA A 43 -4.97 0.82 -18.18
C ALA A 43 -4.14 1.46 -19.28
N LEU A 44 -4.77 1.76 -20.42
CA LEU A 44 -4.11 2.34 -21.59
C LEU A 44 -3.51 3.74 -21.30
N LYS A 45 -4.19 4.55 -20.47
CA LYS A 45 -3.73 5.88 -20.06
C LYS A 45 -2.37 5.89 -19.38
N VAL A 46 -2.06 4.84 -18.61
CA VAL A 46 -0.81 4.69 -17.87
C VAL A 46 0.04 3.52 -18.36
N GLY A 47 -0.31 2.94 -19.51
CA GLY A 47 0.43 1.81 -20.09
C GLY A 47 0.52 0.59 -19.20
N TYR A 48 -0.52 0.26 -18.44
CA TYR A 48 -0.50 -0.90 -17.57
C TYR A 48 -0.22 -2.19 -18.37
N LYS A 49 0.72 -2.99 -17.83
CA LYS A 49 1.00 -4.35 -18.25
C LYS A 49 0.88 -5.26 -17.04
N ALA A 50 0.27 -6.42 -17.22
CA ALA A 50 0.15 -7.43 -16.16
C ALA A 50 1.51 -8.11 -15.85
N ASP A 51 2.51 -7.87 -16.68
CA ASP A 51 3.88 -8.37 -16.53
C ASP A 51 4.87 -7.24 -16.89
N SER A 52 5.65 -6.82 -15.90
CA SER A 52 6.66 -5.77 -16.04
C SER A 52 7.69 -6.07 -17.12
N SER A 53 7.99 -7.34 -17.41
CA SER A 53 8.92 -7.71 -18.49
C SER A 53 8.38 -7.44 -19.89
N LYS A 54 7.07 -7.18 -20.03
CA LYS A 54 6.39 -6.91 -21.31
C LYS A 54 6.14 -5.42 -21.55
N VAL A 55 6.67 -4.55 -20.70
CA VAL A 55 6.62 -3.11 -20.90
C VAL A 55 7.46 -2.75 -22.11
N ASP A 56 6.93 -1.89 -22.97
CA ASP A 56 7.63 -1.40 -24.15
C ASP A 56 8.72 -0.39 -23.72
N PRO A 57 10.02 -0.73 -23.87
CA PRO A 57 11.12 0.13 -23.43
C PRO A 57 11.28 1.38 -24.31
N GLN A 58 10.76 1.38 -25.54
CA GLN A 58 10.78 2.58 -26.39
C GLN A 58 9.75 3.59 -25.89
N LYS A 59 8.60 3.11 -25.39
CA LYS A 59 7.55 3.97 -24.84
C LYS A 59 7.85 4.42 -23.41
N TYR A 60 8.52 3.59 -22.62
CA TYR A 60 8.83 3.85 -21.21
C TYR A 60 10.34 3.66 -20.93
N PRO A 61 11.21 4.57 -21.39
CA PRO A 61 12.67 4.39 -21.30
C PRO A 61 13.22 4.40 -19.87
N SER A 62 12.46 4.92 -18.90
CA SER A 62 12.82 4.92 -17.47
C SER A 62 12.37 3.68 -16.71
N HIS A 63 11.59 2.80 -17.35
CA HIS A 63 11.15 1.54 -16.75
C HIS A 63 12.35 0.61 -16.50
N LYS A 64 12.29 -0.11 -15.38
CA LYS A 64 13.19 -1.24 -15.09
C LYS A 64 12.35 -2.48 -14.85
N PRO A 65 12.73 -3.67 -15.35
CA PRO A 65 11.99 -4.92 -15.12
C PRO A 65 11.80 -5.29 -13.64
N SER A 66 12.64 -4.74 -12.75
CA SER A 66 12.51 -4.90 -11.30
C SER A 66 11.35 -4.10 -10.70
N GLN A 67 10.81 -3.09 -11.40
CA GLN A 67 9.69 -2.29 -10.95
C GLN A 67 8.41 -3.08 -11.20
N THR A 68 7.69 -3.42 -10.15
CA THR A 68 6.45 -4.18 -10.23
C THR A 68 5.39 -3.56 -9.32
N CYS A 69 4.12 -3.96 -9.48
CA CYS A 69 3.07 -3.57 -8.55
C CYS A 69 3.42 -4.03 -7.12
N ALA A 70 4.01 -5.22 -6.95
CA ALA A 70 4.39 -5.74 -5.64
C ALA A 70 5.37 -4.84 -4.85
N ASN A 71 6.18 -4.03 -5.53
CA ASN A 71 7.08 -3.06 -4.90
C ASN A 71 6.73 -1.61 -5.26
N CYS A 72 5.43 -1.34 -5.43
CA CYS A 72 4.91 -0.01 -5.72
C CYS A 72 4.17 0.53 -4.49
N GLN A 73 4.42 1.78 -4.09
CA GLN A 73 3.71 2.42 -2.96
C GLN A 73 2.20 2.48 -3.13
N LEU A 74 1.72 2.38 -4.38
CA LEU A 74 0.30 2.49 -4.72
C LEU A 74 -0.45 1.15 -4.62
N TYR A 75 0.28 0.04 -4.45
CA TYR A 75 -0.28 -1.30 -4.36
C TYR A 75 -0.83 -1.56 -2.96
N GLN A 76 -2.02 -2.15 -2.91
CA GLN A 76 -2.78 -2.39 -1.68
C GLN A 76 -2.89 -3.89 -1.35
N GLY A 77 -2.28 -4.76 -2.14
CA GLY A 77 -2.17 -6.18 -1.84
C GLY A 77 -0.91 -6.49 -1.04
N ASP A 78 -0.85 -7.69 -0.45
CA ASP A 78 0.38 -8.19 0.16
C ASP A 78 1.45 -8.47 -0.91
N GLU A 79 2.73 -8.29 -0.58
CA GLU A 79 3.87 -8.54 -1.47
C GLU A 79 3.92 -9.98 -2.01
N ARG A 80 3.37 -10.94 -1.25
CA ARG A 80 3.34 -12.36 -1.63
C ARG A 80 2.10 -12.74 -2.43
N SER A 81 1.12 -11.85 -2.54
CA SER A 81 -0.11 -12.10 -3.29
C SER A 81 0.15 -12.02 -4.78
N ALA A 82 -0.54 -12.84 -5.57
CA ALA A 82 -0.41 -12.81 -7.03
C ALA A 82 -1.03 -11.54 -7.65
N SER A 83 -1.99 -10.93 -6.95
CA SER A 83 -2.70 -9.73 -7.33
C SER A 83 -3.20 -8.99 -6.11
N GLY A 84 -3.60 -7.74 -6.29
CA GLY A 84 -4.21 -6.91 -5.26
C GLY A 84 -4.61 -5.55 -5.79
N GLY A 85 -5.33 -4.80 -4.97
CA GLY A 85 -5.81 -3.48 -5.34
C GLY A 85 -4.67 -2.50 -5.65
N CYS A 86 -4.97 -1.46 -6.41
CA CYS A 86 -4.08 -0.33 -6.62
C CYS A 86 -4.90 0.95 -6.47
N VAL A 87 -4.39 1.96 -5.75
CA VAL A 87 -5.16 3.21 -5.48
C VAL A 87 -5.65 3.92 -6.75
N LEU A 88 -5.03 3.66 -7.90
CA LEU A 88 -5.40 4.26 -9.18
C LEU A 88 -6.59 3.60 -9.88
N PHE A 89 -6.90 2.33 -9.57
CA PHE A 89 -7.84 1.52 -10.36
C PHE A 89 -9.11 1.13 -9.60
N GLY A 90 -9.33 1.74 -8.43
CA GLY A 90 -10.54 1.57 -7.63
C GLY A 90 -10.80 0.11 -7.28
N ASP A 91 -11.93 -0.42 -7.74
CA ASP A 91 -12.41 -1.76 -7.41
C ASP A 91 -11.77 -2.89 -8.24
N LYS A 92 -10.73 -2.56 -9.03
CA LYS A 92 -9.98 -3.54 -9.83
C LYS A 92 -8.62 -3.84 -9.21
N ASP A 93 -8.26 -5.10 -9.30
CA ASP A 93 -6.95 -5.58 -8.91
C ASP A 93 -5.97 -5.51 -10.08
N VAL A 94 -4.70 -5.35 -9.75
CA VAL A 94 -3.57 -5.49 -10.66
C VAL A 94 -2.77 -6.73 -10.34
N ALA A 95 -2.08 -7.28 -11.34
CA ALA A 95 -1.13 -8.36 -11.11
C ALA A 95 0.06 -7.80 -10.31
N ALA A 96 0.50 -8.54 -9.28
CA ALA A 96 1.66 -8.14 -8.48
C ALA A 96 2.95 -8.02 -9.31
N LYS A 97 3.06 -8.80 -10.40
CA LYS A 97 4.14 -8.72 -11.39
C LYS A 97 3.96 -7.63 -12.44
N GLY A 98 2.82 -6.94 -12.44
CA GLY A 98 2.50 -5.91 -13.41
C GLY A 98 3.26 -4.61 -13.19
N TRP A 99 3.05 -3.64 -14.06
CA TRP A 99 3.65 -2.31 -14.00
C TRP A 99 2.78 -1.29 -14.74
N CYS A 100 2.83 -0.03 -14.35
CA CYS A 100 2.31 1.10 -15.13
C CYS A 100 3.20 2.32 -14.95
N SER A 101 3.03 3.35 -15.79
CA SER A 101 3.87 4.56 -15.79
C SER A 101 3.76 5.42 -14.53
N ALA A 102 2.81 5.11 -13.65
CA ALA A 102 2.65 5.74 -12.33
C ALA A 102 3.28 4.90 -11.20
N TRP A 103 4.20 3.98 -11.53
CA TRP A 103 4.95 3.24 -10.52
C TRP A 103 5.74 4.20 -9.63
N GLU A 104 5.58 4.04 -8.32
CA GLU A 104 6.29 4.81 -7.29
C GLU A 104 7.02 3.83 -6.37
N GLN A 105 8.28 4.09 -6.07
CA GLN A 105 9.16 3.14 -5.38
C GLN A 105 8.64 2.76 -3.98
N GLY A 106 8.28 1.49 -3.82
CA GLY A 106 7.88 0.80 -2.58
C GLY A 106 9.03 0.50 -1.62
#